data_AF-A0A0B3BRH8-F1
#
_entry.id   AF-A0A0B3BRH8-F1
#
_cell.length_a   1.000
_cell.length_b   1.000
_cell.length_c   1.000
_cell.angle_alpha   90.00
_cell.angle_beta   90.00
_cell.angle_gamma   90.00
#
_symmetry.space_group_name_H-M   'P 1'
#
loop_
_entity.id
_entity.type
_entity.pdbx_description
1 polymer ?
#
loop_
_entity_poly.entity_id
_entity_poly.type
_entity_poly.pdbx_seq_one_letter_code
_entity_poly.pdbx_strand_id
1 'polypeptide(L)'
;MKFAIALFSPPHAPASRRALRFAEAVLASGHEIVRLFFYRDGVYNASCAMVAPQDELDMAAQWRAFVAEHRLDGVVCIAAALRRGVLNAEEARRYEREAISTGAPWELSGLGQLHEAAQLADRLVCFGGD
;
A
#
# COMPACT_ATOMS: atom_id res chain seq x y z
N MET A 1 12.35 -11.22 -13.15
CA MET A 1 10.91 -11.10 -13.51
C MET A 1 10.37 -9.82 -12.92
N LYS A 2 9.28 -9.30 -13.48
CA LYS A 2 8.53 -8.14 -13.02
C LYS A 2 7.31 -8.57 -12.22
N PHE A 3 7.13 -8.01 -11.03
CA PHE A 3 6.02 -8.32 -10.13
C PHE A 3 5.15 -7.09 -9.90
N ALA A 4 3.84 -7.29 -10.03
CA ALA A 4 2.84 -6.43 -9.42
C ALA A 4 2.35 -7.13 -8.14
N ILE A 5 2.30 -6.41 -7.02
CA ILE A 5 1.83 -6.98 -5.75
C ILE A 5 0.62 -6.17 -5.30
N ALA A 6 -0.50 -6.86 -5.07
CA ALA A 6 -1.73 -6.25 -4.58
C ALA A 6 -2.01 -6.70 -3.15
N LEU A 7 -2.21 -5.74 -2.24
CA LEU A 7 -2.55 -5.98 -0.84
C LEU A 7 -3.98 -5.52 -0.55
N PHE A 8 -4.80 -6.45 -0.06
CA PHE A 8 -6.22 -6.22 0.23
C PHE A 8 -6.55 -6.15 1.72
N SER A 9 -5.62 -6.58 2.59
CA SER A 9 -5.84 -6.73 4.04
C SER A 9 -5.25 -5.60 4.88
N PRO A 10 -5.86 -5.29 6.04
CA PRO A 10 -5.37 -4.24 6.93
C PRO A 10 -4.01 -4.60 7.57
N PRO A 11 -3.30 -3.62 8.15
CA PRO A 11 -1.95 -3.80 8.68
C PRO A 11 -1.80 -4.86 9.77
N HIS A 12 -2.78 -4.99 10.67
CA HIS A 12 -2.75 -6.00 11.73
C HIS A 12 -3.00 -7.42 11.22
N ALA A 13 -3.47 -7.59 9.98
CA ALA A 13 -3.71 -8.91 9.41
C ALA A 13 -2.39 -9.59 9.00
N PRO A 14 -2.22 -10.90 9.26
CA PRO A 14 -1.02 -11.65 8.86
C PRO A 14 -0.70 -11.56 7.35
N ALA A 15 -1.71 -11.33 6.50
CA ALA A 15 -1.53 -11.15 5.07
C ALA A 15 -0.68 -9.92 4.72
N SER A 16 -0.82 -8.81 5.46
CA SER A 16 0.02 -7.60 5.25
C SER A 16 1.49 -7.90 5.51
N ARG A 17 1.80 -8.56 6.63
CA ARG A 17 3.17 -8.98 6.95
C ARG A 17 3.75 -9.94 5.92
N ARG A 18 2.97 -10.93 5.47
CA ARG A 18 3.42 -11.88 4.43
C ARG A 18 3.68 -11.19 3.10
N ALA A 19 2.83 -10.24 2.70
CA ALA A 19 3.03 -9.45 1.51
C ALA A 19 4.34 -8.64 1.57
N LEU A 20 4.64 -8.02 2.72
CA LEU A 20 5.89 -7.29 2.90
C LEU A 20 7.11 -8.21 2.77
N ARG A 21 7.12 -9.34 3.48
CA ARG A 21 8.21 -10.32 3.40
C ARG A 21 8.39 -10.90 1.99
N PHE A 22 7.30 -11.08 1.26
CA PHE A 22 7.36 -11.48 -0.14
C PHE A 22 7.99 -10.38 -1.00
N ALA A 23 7.58 -9.12 -0.84
CA ALA A 23 8.14 -8.00 -1.58
C ALA A 23 9.66 -7.83 -1.33
N GLU A 24 10.09 -7.92 -0.07
CA GLU A 24 11.51 -7.93 0.29
C GLU A 24 12.27 -9.08 -0.41
N ALA A 25 11.71 -10.30 -0.38
CA ALA A 25 12.33 -11.46 -1.03
C ALA A 25 12.40 -11.32 -2.56
N VAL A 26 11.40 -10.70 -3.19
CA VAL A 26 11.40 -10.38 -4.63
C VAL A 26 12.60 -9.50 -4.97
N LEU A 27 12.80 -8.40 -4.23
CA LEU A 27 13.93 -7.51 -4.47
C LEU A 27 15.28 -8.17 -4.16
N ALA A 28 15.37 -8.89 -3.04
CA ALA A 28 16.58 -9.63 -2.66
C ALA A 28 16.98 -10.70 -3.70
N SER A 29 16.02 -11.24 -4.45
CA SER A 29 16.23 -12.22 -5.53
C SER A 29 16.58 -11.57 -6.87
N GLY A 30 16.80 -10.25 -6.92
CA GLY A 30 17.11 -9.52 -8.14
C GLY A 30 15.93 -9.37 -9.11
N HIS A 31 14.70 -9.51 -8.62
CA HIS A 31 13.50 -9.25 -9.39
C HIS A 31 13.03 -7.80 -9.22
N GLU A 32 12.17 -7.34 -10.12
CA GLU A 32 11.64 -5.98 -10.13
C GLU A 32 10.21 -5.98 -9.60
N ILE A 33 9.87 -4.99 -8.78
CA ILE A 33 8.47 -4.70 -8.39
C ILE A 33 8.03 -3.49 -9.20
N VAL A 34 7.13 -3.69 -10.16
CA VAL A 34 6.63 -2.59 -11.01
C VAL A 34 5.64 -1.71 -10.25
N ARG A 35 4.86 -2.29 -9.33
CA ARG A 35 3.89 -1.57 -8.51
C ARG A 35 3.48 -2.37 -7.28
N LEU A 36 3.35 -1.67 -6.17
CA LEU A 36 2.63 -2.11 -4.98
C LEU A 36 1.26 -1.41 -4.98
N PHE A 37 0.18 -2.18 -5.00
CA PHE A 37 -1.17 -1.63 -5.05
C PHE A 37 -1.97 -2.00 -3.79
N PHE A 38 -2.42 -0.98 -3.05
CA PHE A 38 -3.16 -1.14 -1.81
C PHE A 38 -4.64 -0.86 -2.06
N TYR A 39 -5.49 -1.86 -1.80
CA TYR A 39 -6.93 -1.81 -2.09
C TYR A 39 -7.76 -2.40 -0.95
N ARG A 40 -9.09 -2.15 -0.96
CA ARG A 40 -10.01 -2.54 0.13
C ARG A 40 -9.46 -2.05 1.48
N ASP A 41 -9.30 -2.94 2.45
CA ASP A 41 -8.74 -2.61 3.77
C ASP A 41 -7.21 -2.50 3.75
N GLY A 42 -6.58 -2.93 2.65
CA GLY A 42 -5.17 -2.70 2.37
C GLY A 42 -4.75 -1.24 2.40
N VAL A 43 -5.67 -0.31 2.11
CA VAL A 43 -5.37 1.14 2.15
C VAL A 43 -4.95 1.63 3.53
N TYR A 44 -5.31 0.93 4.61
CA TYR A 44 -4.88 1.30 5.96
C TYR A 44 -3.38 1.15 6.16
N ASN A 45 -2.68 0.32 5.36
CA ASN A 45 -1.21 0.22 5.41
C ASN A 45 -0.51 1.51 4.97
N ALA A 46 -1.22 2.42 4.29
CA ALA A 46 -0.70 3.73 3.92
C ALA A 46 -0.99 4.81 4.97
N SER A 47 -1.71 4.48 6.05
CA SER A 47 -2.09 5.44 7.08
C SER A 47 -0.90 5.81 7.97
N CYS A 48 -0.77 7.08 8.33
CA CYS A 48 0.12 7.57 9.40
C CYS A 48 -0.64 7.90 10.70
N ALA A 49 -1.95 7.65 10.75
CA ALA A 49 -2.79 7.97 11.91
C ALA A 49 -2.97 6.79 12.88
N MET A 50 -2.53 5.60 12.51
CA MET A 50 -2.63 4.43 13.39
C MET A 50 -1.50 4.44 14.40
N VAL A 51 -1.82 4.00 15.62
CA VAL A 51 -0.86 3.79 16.69
C VAL A 51 -0.79 2.29 16.96
N ALA A 52 0.37 1.68 16.72
CA ALA A 52 0.61 0.31 17.13
C ALA A 52 0.98 0.27 18.63
N PRO A 53 0.53 -0.75 19.39
CA PRO A 53 1.05 -1.04 20.72
C PRO A 53 2.57 -1.20 20.71
N GLN A 54 3.24 -0.89 21.84
CA GLN A 54 4.71 -0.94 21.94
C GLN A 54 5.29 -2.36 21.72
N ASP A 55 4.50 -3.39 22.00
CA ASP A 55 4.84 -4.80 21.86
C ASP A 55 4.44 -5.38 20.48
N GLU A 56 3.87 -4.57 19.60
CA GLU A 56 3.45 -4.97 18.26
C GLU A 56 4.28 -4.29 17.17
N LEU A 57 4.30 -4.93 16.00
CA LEU A 57 4.94 -4.37 14.81
C LEU A 57 4.03 -3.33 14.16
N ASP A 58 4.52 -2.10 14.03
CA ASP A 58 3.87 -1.10 13.18
C ASP A 58 4.07 -1.45 11.70
N MET A 59 3.10 -2.19 11.17
CA MET A 59 3.12 -2.62 9.77
C MET A 59 2.97 -1.47 8.78
N ALA A 60 2.26 -0.39 9.13
CA ALA A 60 2.12 0.75 8.23
C ALA A 60 3.43 1.55 8.14
N ALA A 61 4.13 1.71 9.26
CA ALA A 61 5.47 2.29 9.27
C ALA A 61 6.47 1.43 8.48
N GLN A 62 6.43 0.10 8.62
CA GLN A 62 7.30 -0.80 7.85
C GLN A 62 7.05 -0.73 6.35
N TRP A 63 5.78 -0.72 5.91
CA TRP A 63 5.44 -0.53 4.50
C TRP A 63 5.93 0.81 3.96
N ARG A 64 5.73 1.89 4.72
CA ARG A 64 6.21 3.23 4.36
C ARG A 64 7.73 3.26 4.19
N ALA A 65 8.45 2.67 5.15
CA ALA A 65 9.92 2.59 5.11
C ALA A 65 10.40 1.80 3.89
N PHE A 66 9.83 0.61 3.66
CA PHE A 66 10.17 -0.25 2.53
C PHE A 66 9.95 0.46 1.17
N VAL A 67 8.80 1.12 0.99
CA VAL A 67 8.50 1.86 -0.24
C VAL A 67 9.46 3.03 -0.44
N ALA A 68 9.75 3.79 0.62
CA ALA A 68 10.65 4.93 0.55
C ALA A 68 12.11 4.53 0.28
N GLU A 69 12.62 3.53 1.01
CA GLU A 69 14.00 3.03 0.90
C GLU A 69 14.31 2.52 -0.50
N HIS A 70 13.41 1.71 -1.06
CA HIS A 70 13.59 1.13 -2.38
C HIS A 70 13.02 2.00 -3.51
N ARG A 71 12.45 3.18 -3.19
CA ARG A 71 11.82 4.11 -4.14
C ARG A 71 10.80 3.41 -5.06
N LEU A 72 9.96 2.57 -4.44
CA LEU A 72 8.98 1.77 -5.16
C LEU A 72 7.75 2.60 -5.52
N ASP A 73 7.09 2.24 -6.61
CA ASP A 73 5.78 2.76 -6.96
C ASP A 73 4.69 2.19 -6.03
N GLY A 74 4.34 2.96 -5.00
CA GLY A 74 3.35 2.62 -3.98
C GLY A 74 2.02 3.34 -4.21
N VAL A 75 1.05 2.65 -4.82
CA VAL A 75 -0.26 3.21 -5.16
C VAL A 75 -1.33 2.74 -4.17
N VAL A 76 -2.09 3.69 -3.66
CA VAL A 76 -3.25 3.47 -2.80
C VAL A 76 -4.51 3.81 -3.61
N CYS A 77 -5.46 2.89 -3.66
CA CYS A 77 -6.71 3.14 -4.38
C CYS A 77 -7.49 4.30 -3.76
N ILE A 78 -7.57 5.43 -4.47
CA ILE A 78 -8.18 6.67 -3.98
C ILE A 78 -9.64 6.47 -3.55
N ALA A 79 -10.44 5.76 -4.35
CA ALA A 79 -11.84 5.52 -4.02
C ALA A 79 -12.01 4.67 -2.75
N ALA A 80 -11.12 3.71 -2.50
CA ALA A 80 -11.15 2.90 -1.28
C ALA A 80 -10.61 3.67 -0.07
N ALA A 81 -9.59 4.50 -0.28
CA ALA A 81 -8.95 5.33 0.75
C ALA A 81 -9.93 6.36 1.31
N LEU A 82 -10.60 7.13 0.44
CA LEU A 82 -11.59 8.14 0.82
C LEU A 82 -12.72 7.55 1.65
N ARG A 83 -13.29 6.40 1.24
CA ARG A 83 -14.37 5.71 1.99
C ARG A 83 -13.94 5.24 3.38
N ARG A 84 -12.63 5.14 3.63
CA ARG A 84 -12.02 4.60 4.86
C ARG A 84 -11.34 5.66 5.71
N GLY A 85 -11.44 6.93 5.34
CA GLY A 85 -10.78 8.02 6.06
C GLY A 85 -9.26 8.06 5.88
N VAL A 86 -8.75 7.48 4.79
CA VAL A 86 -7.34 7.60 4.39
C VAL A 86 -7.22 8.73 3.37
N LEU A 87 -6.85 9.92 3.83
CA LEU A 87 -6.78 11.14 3.00
C LEU A 87 -5.39 11.77 3.06
N ASN A 88 -4.89 12.23 1.90
CA ASN A 88 -3.75 13.14 1.85
C ASN A 88 -4.23 14.59 2.04
N ALA A 89 -3.30 15.55 2.04
CA ALA A 89 -3.61 16.97 2.21
C ALA A 89 -4.55 17.54 1.13
N GLU A 90 -4.40 17.08 -0.11
CA GLU A 90 -5.22 17.53 -1.24
C GLU A 90 -6.67 17.07 -1.09
N GLU A 91 -6.87 15.78 -0.83
CA GLU A 91 -8.18 15.19 -0.70
C GLU A 91 -8.88 15.64 0.59
N ALA A 92 -8.14 15.85 1.67
CA ALA A 92 -8.68 16.46 2.89
C ALA A 92 -9.26 17.85 2.61
N ARG A 93 -8.53 18.68 1.84
CA ARG A 93 -9.03 20.00 1.40
C ARG A 93 -10.24 19.88 0.48
N ARG A 94 -10.18 18.98 -0.51
CA ARG A 94 -11.24 18.77 -1.51
C ARG A 94 -12.58 18.37 -0.90
N TYR A 95 -12.54 17.53 0.14
CA TYR A 95 -13.72 17.00 0.82
C TYR A 95 -14.04 17.69 2.15
N GLU A 96 -13.41 18.83 2.43
CA GLU A 96 -13.64 19.62 3.65
C GLU A 96 -13.50 18.75 4.91
N ARG A 97 -12.32 18.12 5.05
CA ARG A 97 -11.92 17.32 6.21
C ARG A 97 -10.67 17.92 6.82
N GLU A 98 -10.62 17.90 8.14
CA GLU A 98 -9.46 18.39 8.90
C GLU A 98 -8.34 17.34 8.97
N ALA A 99 -8.70 16.06 9.06
CA ALA A 99 -7.75 14.98 9.26
C ALA A 99 -7.00 14.62 7.97
N ILE A 100 -5.67 14.66 8.04
CA ILE A 100 -4.75 14.10 7.04
C ILE A 100 -4.17 12.83 7.65
N SER A 101 -4.34 11.71 6.97
CA SER A 101 -3.96 10.39 7.46
C SER A 101 -3.05 9.63 6.51
N THR A 102 -2.72 10.17 5.34
CA THR A 102 -1.66 9.65 4.48
C THR A 102 -0.90 10.77 3.78
N GLY A 103 0.18 10.41 3.07
CA GLY A 103 1.11 11.32 2.42
C GLY A 103 2.31 10.57 1.87
N ALA A 104 3.34 11.27 1.39
CA ALA A 104 4.54 10.65 0.80
C ALA A 104 5.06 9.46 1.65
N PRO A 105 5.34 8.29 1.06
CA PRO A 105 5.64 8.06 -0.36
C PRO A 105 4.43 7.62 -1.21
N TRP A 106 3.21 7.65 -0.66
CA TRP A 106 2.05 7.08 -1.32
C TRP A 106 1.49 7.97 -2.44
N GLU A 107 1.15 7.35 -3.58
CA GLU A 107 0.32 7.95 -4.61
C GLU A 107 -1.14 7.49 -4.43
N LEU A 108 -2.09 8.44 -4.41
CA LEU A 108 -3.53 8.14 -4.42
C LEU A 108 -4.05 8.13 -5.85
N SER A 109 -4.43 6.97 -6.35
CA SER A 109 -4.85 6.83 -7.76
C SER A 109 -5.96 5.78 -7.97
N GLY A 110 -6.46 5.70 -9.19
CA GLY A 110 -7.61 4.86 -9.56
C GLY A 110 -7.29 3.37 -9.71
N LEU A 111 -8.34 2.53 -9.76
CA LEU A 111 -8.20 1.08 -9.97
C LEU A 111 -7.53 0.72 -11.32
N GLY A 112 -7.55 1.63 -12.30
CA GLY A 112 -6.83 1.47 -13.56
C GLY A 112 -5.33 1.24 -13.37
N GLN A 113 -4.72 1.76 -12.31
CA GLN A 113 -3.31 1.54 -12.00
C GLN A 113 -3.00 0.08 -11.63
N LEU A 114 -3.95 -0.64 -11.02
CA LEU A 114 -3.80 -2.09 -10.79
C LEU A 114 -3.90 -2.86 -12.10
N HIS A 115 -4.84 -2.48 -12.97
CA HIS A 115 -4.99 -3.11 -14.28
C HIS A 115 -3.73 -2.93 -15.14
N GLU A 116 -3.20 -1.71 -15.21
CA GLU A 116 -1.96 -1.39 -15.89
C GLU A 116 -0.77 -2.19 -15.33
N ALA A 117 -0.58 -2.23 -14.02
CA ALA A 117 0.50 -2.99 -13.41
C ALA A 117 0.41 -4.50 -13.71
N ALA A 118 -0.81 -5.04 -13.78
CA ALA A 118 -1.03 -6.43 -14.17
C ALA A 118 -0.64 -6.71 -15.63
N GLN A 119 -0.69 -5.71 -16.53
CA GLN A 119 -0.21 -5.85 -17.91
C GLN A 119 1.31 -5.70 -18.02
N LEU A 120 1.92 -4.87 -17.17
CA LEU A 120 3.36 -4.60 -17.17
C LEU A 120 4.20 -5.68 -16.46
N ALA A 121 3.58 -6.40 -15.52
CA ALA A 121 4.25 -7.43 -14.73
C ALA A 121 4.20 -8.81 -15.40
N ASP A 122 5.25 -9.61 -15.19
CA ASP A 122 5.21 -11.05 -15.50
C ASP A 122 4.26 -11.79 -14.56
N ARG A 123 4.11 -11.32 -13.31
CA ARG A 123 3.30 -11.93 -12.27
C ARG A 123 2.56 -10.88 -11.45
N LEU A 124 1.25 -11.07 -11.29
CA LEU A 124 0.44 -10.39 -10.28
C LEU A 124 0.27 -11.33 -9.08
N VAL A 125 0.69 -10.87 -7.89
CA VAL A 125 0.54 -11.63 -6.65
C VAL A 125 -0.35 -10.87 -5.70
N CYS A 126 -1.42 -11.53 -5.25
CA CYS A 126 -2.45 -10.94 -4.40
C CYS A 126 -2.35 -11.49 -2.97
N PHE A 127 -2.43 -10.61 -1.98
CA PHE A 127 -2.43 -10.99 -0.56
C PHE A 127 -3.69 -10.51 0.14
N GLY A 128 -4.41 -11.45 0.77
CA GLY A 128 -5.68 -11.18 1.42
C GLY A 128 -6.83 -11.10 0.42
N GLY A 129 -7.92 -10.45 0.83
CA GLY A 129 -9.20 -10.54 0.15
C GLY A 129 -10.03 -11.72 0.67
N ASP A 130 -11.33 -11.68 0.41
CA ASP A 130 -12.25 -12.79 0.65
C ASP A 130 -12.24 -13.76 -0.53
#